data_AF-A0A7K2FNI0-F1
#
_entry.id   AF-A0A7K2FNI0-F1
#
_cell.length_a   1.000
_cell.length_b   1.000
_cell.length_c   1.000
_cell.angle_alpha   90.00
_cell.angle_beta   90.00
_cell.angle_gamma   90.00
#
_symmetry.space_group_name_H-M   'P 1'
#
loop_
_entity.id
_entity.type
_entity.pdbx_description
1 polymer ?
#
loop_
_entity_poly.entity_id
_entity_poly.type
_entity_poly.pdbx_seq_one_letter_code
_entity_poly.pdbx_strand_id
1 'polypeptide(L)'
;MIPSEARRGLEGEWHDTVEVVFCGFRFGGILCPHCGAELTANWWADAVTARYEEGFRTLVATVPCCGVETSLNDLVYDWPTGFARFRIEAVDPERSWLTDEELAAVAGALGHPLRQILIHV
;
A
#
# COMPACT_ATOMS: atom_id res chain seq x y z
N MET A 1 30.18 -15.42 -11.77
CA MET A 1 29.11 -15.58 -12.77
C MET A 1 27.92 -16.13 -12.02
N ILE A 2 26.93 -15.28 -11.71
CA ILE A 2 25.74 -15.67 -10.94
C ILE A 2 24.74 -16.27 -11.95
N PRO A 3 24.18 -17.48 -11.73
CA PRO A 3 23.29 -18.12 -12.69
C PRO A 3 22.05 -17.26 -12.97
N SER A 4 21.68 -17.16 -14.24
CA SER A 4 20.69 -16.22 -14.79
C SER A 4 19.22 -16.56 -14.51
N GLU A 5 18.92 -17.43 -13.55
CA GLU A 5 17.53 -17.87 -13.27
C GLU A 5 16.87 -17.18 -12.07
N ALA A 6 17.59 -16.34 -11.32
CA ALA A 6 17.01 -15.51 -10.25
C ALA A 6 16.33 -14.22 -10.74
N ARG A 7 16.24 -13.99 -12.05
CA ARG A 7 15.64 -12.77 -12.66
C ARG A 7 14.16 -12.91 -13.02
N ARG A 8 13.54 -14.05 -12.76
CA ARG A 8 12.14 -14.28 -13.10
C ARG A 8 11.28 -13.83 -11.92
N GLY A 9 10.87 -12.55 -11.91
CA GLY A 9 9.81 -12.09 -11.03
C GLY A 9 10.03 -10.78 -10.30
N LEU A 10 11.18 -10.10 -10.39
CA LEU A 10 11.34 -8.76 -9.82
C LEU A 10 11.14 -7.68 -10.88
N GLU A 11 10.03 -6.94 -10.80
CA GLU A 11 9.67 -5.91 -11.77
C GLU A 11 9.44 -4.57 -11.06
N GLY A 12 9.92 -3.49 -11.69
CA GLY A 12 9.62 -2.13 -11.27
C GLY A 12 8.54 -1.56 -12.19
N GLU A 13 7.50 -0.98 -11.62
CA GLU A 13 6.39 -0.40 -12.36
C GLU A 13 6.18 1.05 -11.96
N TRP A 14 6.00 1.91 -12.96
CA TRP A 14 5.77 3.34 -12.80
C TRP A 14 4.42 3.72 -13.40
N HIS A 15 3.70 4.54 -12.66
CA HIS A 15 2.39 5.06 -13.03
C HIS A 15 2.47 6.58 -13.20
N ASP A 16 1.77 7.09 -14.20
CA ASP A 16 1.64 8.53 -14.43
C ASP A 16 0.90 9.19 -13.24
N THR A 17 -0.12 8.51 -12.71
CA THR A 17 -0.90 8.89 -11.53
C THR A 17 -0.61 7.96 -10.36
N VAL A 18 -1.05 8.36 -9.16
CA VAL A 18 -1.03 7.46 -8.00
C VAL A 18 -2.03 6.33 -8.26
N GLU A 19 -1.66 5.09 -7.92
CA GLU A 19 -2.55 3.93 -7.98
C GLU A 19 -2.77 3.35 -6.58
N VAL A 20 -3.92 2.70 -6.38
CA VAL A 20 -4.17 1.90 -5.18
C VAL A 20 -3.42 0.57 -5.28
N VAL A 21 -2.62 0.24 -4.27
CA VAL A 21 -1.94 -1.05 -4.13
C VAL A 21 -2.68 -1.83 -3.05
N PHE A 22 -3.53 -2.75 -3.48
CA PHE A 22 -4.52 -3.42 -2.65
C PHE A 22 -4.10 -4.85 -2.26
N CYS A 23 -4.25 -5.22 -0.98
CA CYS A 23 -3.88 -6.55 -0.47
C CYS A 23 -4.86 -7.68 -0.83
N GLY A 24 -5.86 -7.40 -1.67
CA GLY A 24 -6.79 -8.40 -2.20
C GLY A 24 -7.68 -9.01 -1.11
N PHE A 25 -7.84 -10.34 -1.14
CA PHE A 25 -8.73 -11.06 -0.22
C PHE A 25 -8.34 -10.94 1.26
N ARG A 26 -7.11 -10.51 1.56
CA ARG A 26 -6.63 -10.31 2.93
C ARG A 26 -7.13 -9.00 3.54
N PHE A 27 -7.79 -8.17 2.75
CA PHE A 27 -8.39 -6.93 3.23
C PHE A 27 -9.35 -7.20 4.40
N GLY A 28 -9.13 -6.48 5.50
CA GLY A 28 -9.80 -6.71 6.76
C GLY A 28 -10.16 -5.39 7.43
N GLY A 29 -9.79 -5.24 8.71
CA GLY A 29 -10.08 -4.05 9.48
C GLY A 29 -9.25 -2.84 9.06
N ILE A 30 -9.87 -1.68 9.20
CA ILE A 30 -9.27 -0.37 8.98
C ILE A 30 -9.59 0.45 10.22
N LEU A 31 -8.58 1.01 10.87
CA LEU A 31 -8.77 1.86 12.03
C LEU A 31 -8.41 3.31 11.71
N CYS A 32 -9.15 4.21 12.34
CA CYS A 32 -8.83 5.63 12.33
C CYS A 32 -7.50 5.86 13.08
N PRO A 33 -6.51 6.53 12.48
CA PRO A 33 -5.24 6.81 13.16
C PRO A 33 -5.38 7.82 14.31
N HIS A 34 -6.48 8.57 14.37
CA HIS A 34 -6.69 9.62 15.36
C HIS A 34 -7.44 9.14 16.61
N CYS A 35 -8.48 8.33 16.45
CA CYS A 35 -9.30 7.88 17.58
C CYS A 35 -9.34 6.35 17.76
N GLY A 36 -8.70 5.59 16.87
CA GLY A 36 -8.67 4.12 16.93
C GLY A 36 -9.99 3.44 16.59
N ALA A 37 -11.05 4.19 16.24
CA ALA A 37 -12.32 3.61 15.84
C ALA A 37 -12.22 2.87 14.51
N GLU A 38 -12.95 1.76 14.41
CA GLU A 38 -13.06 1.00 13.16
C GLU A 38 -13.79 1.82 12.08
N LEU A 39 -13.25 1.77 10.87
CA LEU A 39 -13.78 2.37 9.67
C LEU A 39 -14.31 1.26 8.78
N THR A 40 -15.53 1.43 8.26
CA THR A 40 -16.16 0.39 7.46
C THR A 40 -15.50 0.28 6.08
N ALA A 41 -15.45 -0.95 5.55
CA ALA A 41 -14.96 -1.20 4.19
C ALA A 41 -15.74 -0.41 3.12
N ASN A 42 -17.05 -0.22 3.32
CA ASN A 42 -17.88 0.59 2.42
C ASN A 42 -17.43 2.06 2.40
N TRP A 43 -17.25 2.68 3.57
CA TRP A 43 -16.76 4.06 3.63
C TRP A 43 -15.38 4.19 2.96
N TRP A 44 -14.50 3.23 3.21
CA TRP A 44 -13.17 3.23 2.59
C TRP A 44 -13.26 3.14 1.07
N ALA A 45 -14.08 2.23 0.53
CA ALA A 45 -14.28 2.06 -0.91
C ALA A 45 -14.86 3.33 -1.56
N ASP A 46 -15.82 3.98 -0.91
CA ASP A 46 -16.41 5.24 -1.37
C ASP A 46 -15.35 6.36 -1.37
N ALA A 47 -14.56 6.47 -0.31
CA ALA A 47 -13.51 7.48 -0.18
C ALA A 47 -12.38 7.27 -1.23
N VAL A 48 -11.96 6.02 -1.47
CA VAL A 48 -11.00 5.67 -2.52
C VAL A 48 -11.56 6.00 -3.90
N THR A 49 -12.82 5.64 -4.17
CA THR A 49 -13.48 5.92 -5.45
C THR A 49 -13.54 7.41 -5.74
N ALA A 50 -13.94 8.22 -4.76
CA ALA A 50 -13.97 9.67 -4.90
C ALA A 50 -12.58 10.25 -5.22
N ARG A 51 -11.52 9.73 -4.60
CA ARG A 51 -10.15 10.17 -4.91
C ARG A 51 -9.67 9.65 -6.26
N TYR A 52 -10.05 8.44 -6.66
CA TYR A 52 -9.75 7.87 -7.97
C TYR A 52 -10.36 8.69 -9.11
N GLU A 53 -11.63 9.10 -8.98
CA GLU A 53 -12.31 9.95 -9.98
C GLU A 53 -11.65 11.32 -10.15
N GLU A 54 -10.99 11.82 -9.11
CA GLU A 54 -10.18 13.04 -9.13
C GLU A 54 -8.74 12.80 -9.66
N GLY A 55 -8.38 11.56 -9.99
CA GLY A 55 -7.05 11.14 -10.44
C GLY A 55 -6.02 11.07 -9.30
N PHE A 56 -6.48 10.83 -8.07
CA PHE A 56 -5.67 10.79 -6.83
C PHE A 56 -4.76 12.01 -6.64
N ARG A 57 -5.25 13.21 -7.03
CA ARG A 57 -4.55 14.49 -6.80
C ARG A 57 -4.31 14.78 -5.32
N THR A 58 -5.12 14.18 -4.46
CA THR A 58 -5.01 14.16 -3.01
C THR A 58 -5.45 12.80 -2.49
N LEU A 59 -4.93 12.40 -1.33
CA LEU A 59 -5.40 11.24 -0.58
C LEU A 59 -6.16 11.65 0.68
N VAL A 60 -6.43 12.94 0.87
CA VAL A 60 -7.13 13.44 2.05
C VAL A 60 -8.58 12.95 2.05
N ALA A 61 -9.03 12.46 3.19
CA ALA A 61 -10.41 12.10 3.47
C ALA A 61 -10.77 12.45 4.92
N THR A 62 -12.01 12.89 5.14
CA THR A 62 -12.55 13.11 6.48
C THR A 62 -13.12 11.80 7.02
N VAL A 63 -12.61 11.32 8.14
CA VAL A 63 -13.11 10.08 8.75
C VAL A 63 -14.48 10.30 9.43
N PRO A 64 -15.42 9.36 9.31
CA PRO A 64 -16.79 9.51 9.83
C PRO A 64 -16.87 9.39 11.35
N CYS A 65 -15.87 8.77 11.98
CA CYS A 65 -15.88 8.50 13.42
C CYS A 65 -15.56 9.74 14.28
N CYS A 66 -14.68 10.64 13.83
CA CYS A 66 -14.28 11.82 14.59
C CYS A 66 -14.23 13.12 13.77
N GLY A 67 -14.52 13.07 12.47
CA GLY A 67 -14.56 14.25 11.61
C GLY A 67 -13.19 14.86 11.30
N VAL A 68 -12.09 14.20 11.67
CA VAL A 68 -10.72 14.66 11.38
C VAL A 68 -10.33 14.29 9.95
N GLU A 69 -9.57 15.17 9.30
CA GLU A 69 -8.95 14.88 8.02
C GLU A 69 -7.68 14.02 8.22
N THR A 70 -7.57 12.96 7.42
CA THR A 70 -6.38 12.10 7.36
C THR A 70 -6.09 11.77 5.90
N SER A 71 -4.89 11.26 5.62
CA SER A 71 -4.61 10.61 4.35
C SER A 71 -5.17 9.18 4.34
N LEU A 72 -5.77 8.75 3.23
CA LEU A 72 -6.11 7.34 2.99
C LEU A 72 -4.87 6.45 3.09
N ASN A 73 -3.67 6.96 2.79
CA ASN A 73 -2.43 6.21 2.95
C ASN A 73 -2.04 6.02 4.42
N ASP A 74 -2.53 6.85 5.33
CA ASP A 74 -2.13 6.87 6.75
C ASP A 74 -3.14 6.17 7.67
N LEU A 75 -4.22 5.62 7.10
CA LEU A 75 -5.12 4.74 7.84
C LEU A 75 -4.35 3.52 8.38
N VAL A 76 -4.81 3.01 9.52
CA VAL A 76 -4.22 1.83 10.13
C VAL A 76 -4.90 0.61 9.51
N TYR A 77 -4.21 -0.06 8.60
CA TYR A 77 -4.70 -1.27 7.94
C TYR A 77 -4.20 -2.52 8.68
N ASP A 78 -5.11 -3.45 8.96
CA ASP A 78 -4.72 -4.76 9.52
C ASP A 78 -3.83 -5.56 8.56
N TRP A 79 -4.11 -5.45 7.26
CA TRP A 79 -3.26 -5.97 6.18
C TRP A 79 -2.79 -4.81 5.30
N PRO A 80 -1.48 -4.64 5.10
CA PRO A 80 -0.94 -3.47 4.41
C PRO A 80 -1.61 -3.21 3.07
N THR A 81 -2.23 -2.05 2.92
CA THR A 81 -2.75 -1.48 1.66
C THR A 81 -2.13 -0.10 1.52
N GLY A 82 -1.91 0.39 0.32
CA GLY A 82 -1.24 1.67 0.12
C GLY A 82 -1.55 2.31 -1.21
N PHE A 83 -0.88 3.43 -1.45
CA PHE A 83 -1.01 4.23 -2.66
C PHE A 83 0.38 4.57 -3.18
N ALA A 84 0.63 4.33 -4.47
CA ALA A 84 1.96 4.51 -5.03
C ALA A 84 1.92 4.89 -6.51
N ARG A 85 2.91 5.69 -6.94
CA ARG A 85 3.25 5.88 -8.36
C ARG A 85 4.35 4.94 -8.83
N PHE A 86 5.08 4.34 -7.90
CA PHE A 86 6.16 3.42 -8.18
C PHE A 86 6.02 2.22 -7.25
N ARG A 87 6.07 1.01 -7.81
CA ARG A 87 6.10 -0.23 -7.04
C ARG A 87 7.17 -1.17 -7.56
N ILE A 88 7.70 -1.98 -6.65
CA ILE A 88 8.57 -3.10 -6.98
C ILE A 88 7.79 -4.35 -6.62
N GLU A 89 7.57 -5.21 -7.61
CA GLU A 89 6.84 -6.45 -7.45
C GLU A 89 7.80 -7.62 -7.51
N ALA A 90 7.64 -8.56 -6.58
CA ALA A 90 8.34 -9.83 -6.59
C ALA A 90 7.30 -10.95 -6.76
N VAL A 91 7.26 -11.57 -7.93
CA VAL A 91 6.34 -12.67 -8.28
C VAL A 91 6.93 -13.99 -7.79
N ASP A 92 6.12 -14.77 -7.06
CA ASP A 92 6.48 -16.07 -6.48
C ASP A 92 7.88 -16.11 -5.85
N PRO A 93 8.21 -15.22 -4.89
CA PRO A 93 9.59 -15.07 -4.42
C PRO A 93 10.08 -16.23 -3.55
N GLU A 94 9.31 -17.32 -3.43
CA GLU A 94 9.55 -18.50 -2.57
C GLU A 94 9.90 -18.13 -1.11
N ARG A 95 9.43 -16.98 -0.65
CA ARG A 95 9.65 -16.47 0.71
C ARG A 95 8.44 -15.70 1.22
N SER A 96 8.44 -15.48 2.54
CA SER A 96 7.49 -14.59 3.20
C SER A 96 8.00 -13.14 3.18
N TRP A 97 7.49 -12.32 4.10
CA TRP A 97 7.83 -10.91 4.28
C TRP A 97 9.33 -10.63 4.28
N LEU A 98 9.73 -9.42 3.88
CA LEU A 98 11.06 -8.93 4.22
C LEU A 98 11.08 -8.70 5.73
N THR A 99 12.21 -9.00 6.35
CA THR A 99 12.50 -8.53 7.70
C THR A 99 12.64 -7.01 7.70
N ASP A 100 12.54 -6.38 8.87
CA ASP A 100 12.71 -4.93 8.99
C ASP A 100 14.09 -4.45 8.49
N GLU A 101 15.14 -5.25 8.72
CA GLU A 101 16.50 -4.96 8.24
C GLU A 101 16.58 -5.02 6.71
N GLU A 102 16.00 -6.06 6.10
CA GLU A 102 15.96 -6.19 4.64
C GLU A 102 15.13 -5.07 4.01
N LEU A 103 13.95 -4.76 4.57
CA LEU A 103 13.10 -3.67 4.07
C LEU A 103 13.80 -2.32 4.20
N ALA A 104 14.50 -2.08 5.32
CA ALA A 104 15.30 -0.87 5.52
C ALA A 104 16.47 -0.77 4.53
N ALA A 105 17.12 -1.89 4.20
CA ALA A 105 18.18 -1.91 3.19
C ALA A 105 17.64 -1.54 1.80
N VAL A 106 16.48 -2.06 1.40
CA VAL A 106 15.83 -1.71 0.13
C VAL A 106 15.39 -0.23 0.14
N ALA A 107 14.77 0.23 1.23
CA ALA A 107 14.36 1.63 1.39
C ALA A 107 15.57 2.58 1.32
N GLY A 108 16.69 2.22 1.94
CA GLY A 108 17.94 2.96 1.90
C GLY A 108 18.54 3.03 0.49
N ALA A 109 18.48 1.94 -0.27
CA ALA A 109 18.92 1.91 -1.66
C ALA A 109 18.06 2.80 -2.57
N LEU A 110 16.76 2.91 -2.29
CA LEU A 110 15.83 3.77 -3.03
C LEU A 110 15.79 5.22 -2.54
N GLY A 111 16.33 5.49 -1.35
CA GLY A 111 16.27 6.82 -0.71
C GLY A 111 14.86 7.22 -0.28
N HIS A 112 13.94 6.27 -0.11
CA HIS A 112 12.55 6.54 0.27
C HIS A 112 11.97 5.44 1.16
N PRO A 113 11.13 5.79 2.16
CA PRO A 113 10.42 4.78 2.95
C PRO A 113 9.55 3.89 2.07
N LEU A 114 9.46 2.61 2.44
CA LEU A 114 8.66 1.62 1.72
C LEU A 114 7.56 1.05 2.61
N ARG A 115 6.43 0.74 2.01
CA ARG A 115 5.40 -0.11 2.59
C ARG A 115 5.42 -1.44 1.86
N GLN A 116 5.67 -2.53 2.57
CA GLN A 116 5.55 -3.86 1.98
C GLN A 116 4.07 -4.26 1.94
N ILE A 117 3.61 -4.74 0.79
CA ILE A 117 2.23 -5.19 0.58
C ILE A 117 2.30 -6.59 -0.04
N LEU A 118 1.67 -7.57 0.62
CA LEU A 118 1.56 -8.91 0.10
C LEU A 118 0.26 -9.02 -0.70
N ILE A 119 0.40 -9.20 -2.00
CA ILE A 119 -0.71 -9.42 -2.93
C ILE A 119 -0.68 -10.90 -3.32
N HIS A 120 -1.78 -11.60 -3.10
CA HIS A 120 -2.02 -12.87 -3.76
C HIS A 120 -2.91 -12.59 -4.97
N VAL A 121 -2.37 -12.82 -6.15
CA VAL A 121 -3.08 -12.71 -7.44
C VAL A 121 -3.57 -14.09 -7.86
#